data_AF-A0A8T3X0T3-F1
#
_entry.id   AF-A0A8T3X0T3-F1
#
_cell.length_a   1.000
_cell.length_b   1.000
_cell.length_c   1.000
_cell.angle_alpha   90.00
_cell.angle_beta   90.00
_cell.angle_gamma   90.00
#
_symmetry.space_group_name_H-M   'P 1'
#
loop_
_entity.id
_entity.type
_entity.pdbx_description
1 polymer ?
#
loop_
_entity_poly.entity_id
_entity_poly.type
_entity_poly.pdbx_seq_one_letter_code
_entity_poly.pdbx_strand_id
1 'polypeptide(L)'
;MTQEYLISWGKHAFEKGLSLSHIEDYFLKRGMKQSEALKALHEITAFEHKIHQEAEDIRKDLISIPLLFLLILSGIIFLYLTGVIRVK
;
A
#
# COMPACT_ATOMS: atom_id res chain seq x y z
N MET A 1 20.27 -9.00 21.39
CA MET A 1 19.61 -8.46 20.18
C MET A 1 18.24 -7.96 20.61
N THR A 2 17.90 -6.71 20.31
CA THR A 2 16.64 -6.09 20.73
C THR A 2 15.48 -6.61 19.88
N GLN A 3 14.30 -6.81 20.47
CA GLN A 3 13.09 -7.31 19.78
C GLN A 3 12.74 -6.50 18.52
N GLU A 4 12.92 -5.18 18.57
CA GLU A 4 12.74 -4.27 17.42
C GLU A 4 13.62 -4.62 16.22
N TYR A 5 14.86 -5.07 16.44
CA TYR A 5 15.77 -5.46 15.36
C TYR A 5 15.25 -6.71 14.63
N LEU A 6 14.68 -7.66 15.37
CA LEU A 6 14.10 -8.86 14.77
C LEU A 6 12.82 -8.54 14.00
N ILE A 7 11.97 -7.64 14.52
CA ILE A 7 10.77 -7.18 13.80
C ILE A 7 11.16 -6.41 12.53
N SER A 8 12.15 -5.51 12.59
CA SER A 8 12.67 -4.79 11.43
C SER A 8 13.24 -5.74 10.37
N TRP A 9 14.04 -6.73 10.80
CA TRP A 9 14.53 -7.79 9.92
C TRP A 9 13.38 -8.59 9.30
N GLY A 10 12.35 -8.94 10.08
CA GLY A 10 11.19 -9.70 9.59
C GLY A 10 10.39 -8.93 8.54
N LYS A 11 10.16 -7.63 8.74
CA LYS A 11 9.54 -6.75 7.73
C LYS A 11 10.37 -6.74 6.44
N HIS A 12 11.69 -6.57 6.55
CA HIS A 12 12.57 -6.56 5.39
C HIS A 12 12.65 -7.92 4.69
N ALA A 13 12.70 -9.02 5.43
CA ALA A 13 12.71 -10.38 4.89
C ALA A 13 11.41 -10.65 4.11
N PHE A 14 10.27 -10.20 4.65
CA PHE A 14 8.97 -10.30 4.01
C PHE A 14 8.90 -9.47 2.71
N GLU A 15 9.40 -8.23 2.72
CA GLU A 15 9.54 -7.40 1.51
C GLU A 15 10.37 -8.08 0.41
N LYS A 16 11.34 -8.92 0.79
CA LYS A 16 12.18 -9.69 -0.14
C LYS A 16 11.54 -11.02 -0.59
N GLY A 17 10.33 -11.33 -0.15
CA GLY A 17 9.56 -12.51 -0.55
C GLY A 17 9.77 -13.75 0.32
N LEU A 18 10.34 -13.62 1.53
CA LEU A 18 10.32 -14.72 2.49
C LEU A 18 8.92 -14.95 3.04
N SER A 19 8.52 -16.22 3.19
CA SER A 19 7.24 -16.56 3.81
C SER A 19 7.24 -16.26 5.30
N LEU A 20 6.05 -15.90 5.82
CA LEU A 20 5.84 -15.66 7.25
C LEU A 20 6.27 -16.85 8.11
N SER A 21 6.07 -18.08 7.62
CA SER A 21 6.53 -19.30 8.29
C SER A 21 8.05 -19.36 8.46
N HIS A 22 8.84 -18.94 7.46
CA HIS A 22 10.29 -18.89 7.57
C HIS A 22 10.76 -17.81 8.56
N ILE A 23 10.05 -16.69 8.62
CA ILE A 23 10.32 -15.59 9.54
C ILE A 23 9.98 -16.01 10.97
N GLU A 24 8.87 -16.71 11.18
CA GLU A 24 8.50 -17.33 12.46
C GLU A 24 9.59 -18.28 12.94
N ASP A 25 10.01 -19.20 12.07
CA ASP A 25 11.06 -20.17 12.35
C ASP A 25 12.37 -19.48 12.78
N TYR A 26 12.72 -18.38 12.11
CA TYR A 26 13.90 -17.59 12.44
C TYR A 26 13.76 -16.90 13.81
N PHE A 27 12.58 -16.36 14.13
CA PHE A 27 12.31 -15.76 15.44
C PHE A 27 12.42 -16.78 16.57
N LEU A 28 11.81 -17.95 16.39
CA LEU A 28 11.88 -19.05 17.36
C LEU A 28 13.31 -19.55 17.55
N LYS A 29 14.07 -19.73 16.47
CA LYS A 29 15.50 -20.13 16.53
C LYS A 29 16.39 -19.08 17.22
N ARG A 30 15.99 -17.81 17.23
CA ARG A 30 16.66 -16.72 17.95
C ARG A 30 16.27 -16.62 19.43
N GLY A 31 15.41 -17.50 19.92
CA GLY A 31 14.97 -17.54 21.31
C GLY A 31 13.79 -16.63 21.63
N MET A 32 13.08 -16.12 20.61
CA MET A 32 11.84 -15.38 20.81
C MET A 32 10.74 -16.35 21.27
N LYS A 33 9.91 -15.93 22.24
CA LYS A 33 8.77 -16.75 22.66
C LYS A 33 7.76 -16.84 21.52
N GLN A 34 7.03 -17.94 21.43
CA GLN A 34 6.03 -18.12 20.37
C GLN A 34 4.96 -17.02 20.38
N SER A 35 4.54 -16.53 21.55
CA SER A 35 3.62 -15.40 21.67
C SER A 35 4.20 -14.07 21.17
N GLU A 36 5.50 -13.86 21.30
CA GLU A 36 6.21 -12.67 20.81
C GLU A 36 6.44 -12.77 19.30
N ALA A 37 6.79 -13.96 18.80
CA ALA A 37 6.92 -14.24 17.37
C ALA A 37 5.59 -14.04 16.65
N LEU A 38 4.48 -14.51 17.23
CA LEU A 38 3.14 -14.30 16.68
C LEU A 38 2.78 -12.81 16.60
N LYS A 39 3.11 -12.02 17.63
CA LYS A 39 2.92 -10.56 17.61
C LYS A 39 3.78 -9.90 16.54
N ALA A 40 5.05 -10.27 16.44
CA ALA A 40 5.96 -9.76 15.42
C ALA A 40 5.45 -10.06 14.00
N LEU A 41 4.95 -11.28 13.76
CA LEU A 41 4.35 -11.67 12.49
C LEU A 41 3.09 -10.87 12.19
N HIS A 42 2.23 -10.66 13.18
CA HIS A 42 1.05 -9.82 13.02
C HIS A 42 1.40 -8.39 12.63
N GLU A 43 2.45 -7.81 13.22
CA GLU A 43 2.96 -6.49 12.83
C GLU A 43 3.55 -6.46 11.42
N ILE A 44 4.20 -7.54 10.98
CA ILE A 44 4.73 -7.68 9.62
C ILE A 44 3.58 -7.78 8.60
N THR A 45 2.56 -8.58 8.89
CA THR A 45 1.37 -8.70 8.03
C THR A 45 0.55 -7.42 7.98
N ALA A 46 0.41 -6.70 9.11
CA ALA A 46 -0.26 -5.40 9.13
C ALA A 46 0.50 -4.35 8.29
N PHE A 47 1.84 -4.39 8.33
CA PHE A 47 2.68 -3.55 7.49
C PHE A 47 2.50 -3.86 5.99
N GLU A 48 2.45 -5.14 5.61
CA GLU A 48 2.13 -5.54 4.24
C GLU A 48 0.76 -5.01 3.80
N HIS A 49 -0.28 -5.21 4.62
CA HIS A 49 -1.63 -4.79 4.28
C HIS A 49 -1.72 -3.28 4.05
N LYS A 50 -0.98 -2.50 4.84
CA LYS A 50 -0.90 -1.05 4.66
C LYS A 50 -0.23 -0.67 3.33
N ILE A 51 0.85 -1.34 2.95
CA ILE A 51 1.51 -1.10 1.66
C ILE A 51 0.57 -1.42 0.49
N HIS A 52 -0.16 -2.54 0.55
CA HIS A 52 -1.12 -2.89 -0.50
C HIS A 52 -2.29 -1.90 -0.57
N GLN A 53 -2.81 -1.45 0.57
CA GLN A 53 -3.86 -0.41 0.60
C GLN A 53 -3.37 0.90 0.00
N GLU A 54 -2.19 1.38 0.40
CA GLU A 54 -1.60 2.60 -0.17
C GLU A 54 -1.38 2.48 -1.69
N ALA A 55 -0.92 1.31 -2.16
CA ALA A 55 -0.78 1.04 -3.59
C ALA A 55 -2.13 1.02 -4.33
N GLU A 56 -3.18 0.45 -3.73
CA GLU A 56 -4.53 0.46 -4.30
C GLU A 56 -5.10 1.88 -4.36
N ASP A 57 -4.91 2.68 -3.32
CA ASP A 57 -5.41 4.06 -3.27
C ASP A 57 -4.67 4.94 -4.27
N ILE A 58 -3.34 4.82 -4.39
CA ILE A 58 -2.58 5.48 -5.46
C ILE A 58 -3.10 5.06 -6.84
N ARG A 59 -3.39 3.77 -7.03
CA ARG A 59 -3.93 3.26 -8.30
C ARG A 59 -5.32 3.84 -8.60
N LYS A 60 -6.19 3.98 -7.60
CA LYS A 60 -7.50 4.64 -7.75
C LYS A 60 -7.34 6.10 -8.10
N ASP A 61 -6.43 6.82 -7.44
CA ASP A 61 -6.15 8.23 -7.71
C ASP A 61 -5.57 8.44 -9.11
N LEU A 62 -4.65 7.56 -9.54
CA LEU A 62 -4.07 7.62 -10.88
C LEU A 62 -5.12 7.44 -11.99
N ILE A 63 -6.17 6.68 -11.73
CA ILE A 63 -7.26 6.43 -12.69
C ILE A 63 -8.32 7.53 -12.60
N SER A 64 -8.64 8.02 -11.40
CA SER A 64 -9.75 8.96 -11.19
C SER A 64 -9.41 10.38 -11.67
N ILE A 65 -8.18 10.85 -11.44
CA ILE A 65 -7.76 12.22 -11.76
C ILE A 65 -7.83 12.51 -13.28
N PRO A 66 -7.26 11.67 -14.18
CA PRO A 66 -7.34 11.91 -15.63
C PRO A 66 -8.77 11.82 -16.15
N LEU A 67 -9.59 10.94 -15.56
CA LEU A 67 -10.96 10.68 -16.00
C LEU A 67 -11.89 11.84 -15.63
N LEU A 68 -11.73 12.41 -14.44
CA LEU A 68 -12.36 13.67 -14.02
C LEU A 68 -11.96 14.83 -14.94
N PHE A 69 -10.68 14.95 -15.27
CA PHE A 69 -10.20 16.00 -16.17
C PHE A 69 -10.81 15.89 -17.57
N LEU A 70 -10.89 14.67 -18.14
CA LEU A 70 -11.53 14.42 -19.43
C LEU A 70 -13.03 14.75 -19.41
N LEU A 71 -13.73 14.41 -18.31
CA LEU A 71 -15.13 14.78 -18.12
C LEU A 71 -15.32 16.30 -18.12
N ILE A 72 -14.51 17.02 -17.35
CA ILE A 72 -14.56 18.49 -17.29
C ILE A 72 -14.28 19.09 -18.67
N LEU A 73 -13.23 18.64 -19.35
CA LEU A 73 -12.88 19.12 -20.68
C LEU A 73 -13.99 18.86 -21.70
N SER A 74 -14.59 17.67 -21.69
CA SER A 74 -15.70 17.34 -22.58
C SER A 74 -16.94 18.22 -22.31
N GLY A 75 -17.23 18.51 -21.04
CA GLY A 75 -18.30 19.44 -20.65
C GLY A 75 -18.05 20.86 -21.15
N ILE A 76 -16.82 21.36 -21.02
CA ILE A 76 -16.44 22.69 -21.53
C ILE A 76 -16.56 22.74 -23.06
N ILE A 77 -16.08 21.72 -23.77
CA ILE A 77 -16.21 21.63 -25.24
C ILE A 77 -17.69 21.62 -25.64
N PHE A 78 -18.53 20.86 -24.95
CA PHE A 78 -19.97 20.83 -25.23
C PHE A 78 -20.64 22.21 -25.02
N LEU A 79 -20.31 22.91 -23.93
CA LEU A 79 -20.82 24.25 -23.66
C LEU A 79 -20.33 25.30 -24.67
N TYR A 80 -19.12 25.14 -25.19
CA TYR A 80 -18.60 25.95 -26.30
C TYR A 80 -19.36 25.67 -27.61
N LEU A 81 -19.54 24.40 -27.99
CA LEU A 81 -20.25 23.99 -29.20
C LEU A 81 -21.73 24.41 -29.20
N THR A 82 -22.40 24.33 -28.05
CA THR A 82 -23.79 24.78 -27.88
C THR A 82 -23.93 26.31 -27.81
N GLY A 83 -22.81 27.05 -27.88
CA GLY A 83 -22.79 28.51 -27.94
C GLY A 83 -23.07 29.20 -26.59
N VAL A 84 -23.08 28.44 -25.49
CA VAL A 84 -23.28 28.94 -24.12
C VAL A 84 -22.02 29.67 -23.64
N ILE A 85 -20.84 29.12 -23.92
CA ILE A 85 -19.55 29.78 -23.66
C ILE A 85 -19.07 30.43 -24.96
N ARG A 86 -19.09 31.76 -25.03
CA ARG A 86 -18.46 32.51 -26.12
C ARG A 86 -17.10 33.02 -25.66
N VAL A 87 -16.05 32.51 -26.31
CA VAL A 87 -14.72 33.14 -26.23
C VAL A 87 -14.82 34.44 -27.01
N LYS A 88 -14.64 35.56 -26.31
CA LYS A 88 -14.78 36.91 -26.86
C LYS A 88 -13.49 37.36 -27.53
#